data_AF-A0A3D1S244-F1
#
_entry.id   AF-A0A3D1S244-F1
#
_cell.length_a   1.000
_cell.length_b   1.000
_cell.length_c   1.000
_cell.angle_alpha   90.00
_cell.angle_beta   90.00
_cell.angle_gamma   90.00
#
_symmetry.space_group_name_H-M   'P 1'
#
loop_
_entity.id
_entity.type
_entity.pdbx_description
1 polymer ?
#
loop_
_entity_poly.entity_id
_entity_poly.type
_entity_poly.pdbx_seq_one_letter_code
_entity_poly.pdbx_strand_id
1 'polypeptide(L)'
;MQNINNCDLLTLFTFRFALDQANPIVKLKLDILDLQSFPERLESSYEDEWRTYVKRAIHNIESSPLGNKAALQESINALLDGHSNEFNMQLSIVKTALAINNSTEVTVINTPLKTYVNNLLKL
;
A
#
# COMPACT_ATOMS: atom_id res chain seq x y z
N MET A 1 -16.68 -12.72 4.07
CA MET A 1 -15.59 -11.79 3.71
C MET A 1 -14.59 -12.55 2.87
N GLN A 2 -14.07 -11.96 1.79
CA GLN A 2 -13.01 -12.57 0.97
C GLN A 2 -11.86 -13.02 1.88
N ASN A 3 -11.22 -14.14 1.51
CA ASN A 3 -10.07 -14.64 2.23
C ASN A 3 -8.90 -13.65 2.06
N ILE A 4 -8.65 -12.81 3.06
CA ILE A 4 -7.58 -11.79 3.08
C ILE A 4 -6.21 -12.41 2.83
N ASN A 5 -6.04 -13.73 2.99
CA ASN A 5 -4.78 -14.40 2.69
C ASN A 5 -4.43 -14.36 1.19
N ASN A 6 -5.42 -14.30 0.31
CA ASN A 6 -5.23 -14.42 -1.15
C ASN A 6 -5.83 -13.25 -1.93
N CYS A 7 -6.13 -12.12 -1.27
CA CYS A 7 -6.57 -10.93 -2.01
C CYS A 7 -5.40 -10.31 -2.76
N ASP A 8 -5.67 -9.78 -3.95
CA ASP A 8 -4.71 -8.99 -4.71
C ASP A 8 -4.31 -7.73 -3.93
N LEU A 9 -3.17 -7.16 -4.30
CA LEU A 9 -2.56 -6.06 -3.60
C LEU A 9 -3.42 -4.77 -3.61
N LEU A 10 -4.18 -4.51 -4.67
CA LEU A 10 -5.04 -3.33 -4.75
C LEU A 10 -6.26 -3.48 -3.83
N THR A 11 -6.84 -4.68 -3.80
CA THR A 11 -7.87 -5.03 -2.81
C THR A 11 -7.33 -4.91 -1.39
N LEU A 12 -6.11 -5.40 -1.13
CA LEU A 12 -5.45 -5.28 0.17
C LEU A 12 -5.25 -3.81 0.58
N PHE A 13 -4.75 -2.97 -0.33
CA PHE A 13 -4.60 -1.54 -0.11
C PHE A 13 -5.95 -0.88 0.19
N THR A 14 -7.00 -1.24 -0.53
CA THR A 14 -8.36 -0.70 -0.30
C THR A 14 -8.85 -1.03 1.12
N PHE A 15 -8.65 -2.27 1.58
CA PHE A 15 -8.93 -2.63 2.97
C PHE A 15 -8.06 -1.84 3.95
N ARG A 16 -6.75 -1.75 3.69
CA ARG A 16 -5.81 -1.02 4.55
C ARG A 16 -6.20 0.45 4.70
N PHE A 17 -6.65 1.08 3.62
CA PHE A 17 -7.11 2.48 3.60
C PHE A 17 -8.44 2.64 4.34
N ALA A 18 -9.44 1.79 4.05
CA ALA A 18 -10.75 1.83 4.72
C ALA A 18 -10.65 1.57 6.24
N LEU A 19 -9.69 0.73 6.65
CA LEU A 19 -9.44 0.37 8.03
C LEU A 19 -8.42 1.27 8.72
N ASP A 20 -7.89 2.31 8.05
CA ASP A 20 -6.90 3.22 8.62
C ASP A 20 -7.54 4.07 9.73
N GLN A 21 -7.67 3.45 10.91
CA GLN A 21 -7.81 4.15 12.17
C GLN A 21 -6.58 5.05 12.30
N ALA A 22 -6.77 6.30 12.71
CA ALA A 22 -5.70 7.26 12.95
C ALA A 22 -4.71 6.72 14.01
N ASN A 23 -3.81 5.84 13.60
CA ASN A 23 -2.78 5.26 14.42
C ASN A 23 -1.56 6.18 14.30
N PRO A 24 -1.12 6.81 15.39
CA PRO A 24 -0.02 7.78 15.33
C PRO A 24 1.33 7.15 14.92
N ILE A 25 1.47 5.83 15.02
CA ILE A 25 2.75 5.12 14.83
C ILE A 25 2.98 4.67 13.37
N VAL A 26 1.92 4.31 12.62
CA VAL A 26 2.03 3.84 11.23
C VAL A 26 1.09 4.67 10.38
N LYS A 27 1.67 5.64 9.65
CA LYS A 27 0.91 6.51 8.77
C LYS A 27 0.94 5.90 7.37
N LEU A 28 -0.13 5.23 6.97
CA LEU A 28 -0.30 4.68 5.61
C LEU A 28 0.14 5.69 4.54
N LYS A 29 -0.20 6.97 4.73
CA LYS A 29 0.22 8.06 3.86
C LYS A 29 1.73 8.15 3.63
N LEU A 30 2.56 7.96 4.66
CA LEU A 30 4.01 7.97 4.53
C LEU A 30 4.48 6.76 3.74
N ASP A 31 3.94 5.57 4.04
CA ASP A 31 4.25 4.34 3.30
C ASP A 31 3.94 4.53 1.80
N ILE A 32 2.80 5.16 1.48
CA ILE A 32 2.42 5.45 0.10
C ILE A 32 3.33 6.48 -0.56
N LEU A 33 3.72 7.55 0.15
CA LEU A 33 4.65 8.54 -0.41
C LEU A 33 6.03 7.93 -0.67
N ASP A 34 6.47 7.01 0.19
CA ASP A 34 7.75 6.33 0.06
C ASP A 34 7.82 5.46 -1.20
N LEU A 35 6.70 4.85 -1.61
CA LEU A 35 6.60 4.07 -2.86
C LEU A 35 6.92 4.87 -4.13
N GLN A 36 6.88 6.20 -4.08
CA GLN A 36 7.29 7.03 -5.21
C GLN A 36 8.82 6.96 -5.44
N SER A 37 9.59 6.69 -4.39
CA SER A 37 11.05 6.57 -4.45
C SER A 37 11.52 5.12 -4.38
N PHE A 38 10.79 4.26 -3.65
CA PHE A 38 11.14 2.87 -3.38
C PHE A 38 9.96 1.93 -3.69
N PRO A 39 9.57 1.78 -4.97
CA PRO A 39 8.42 0.97 -5.37
C PRO A 39 8.57 -0.51 -4.98
N GLU A 40 9.80 -1.02 -4.88
CA GLU A 40 10.12 -2.39 -4.47
C GLU A 40 9.66 -2.73 -3.04
N ARG A 41 9.48 -1.71 -2.19
CA ARG A 41 8.96 -1.88 -0.82
C ARG A 41 7.53 -2.37 -0.79
N LEU A 42 6.80 -2.18 -1.88
CA LEU A 42 5.44 -2.65 -2.03
C LEU A 42 5.33 -4.16 -1.82
N GLU A 43 6.20 -4.92 -2.49
CA GLU A 43 6.21 -6.39 -2.43
C GLU A 43 7.15 -6.93 -1.34
N SER A 44 8.23 -6.21 -1.02
CA SER A 44 9.25 -6.70 -0.07
C SER A 44 8.91 -6.48 1.40
N SER A 45 8.07 -5.48 1.74
CA SER A 45 7.70 -5.21 3.15
C SER A 45 6.25 -4.82 3.34
N TYR A 46 5.72 -3.91 2.51
CA TYR A 46 4.42 -3.31 2.78
C TYR A 46 3.25 -4.26 2.57
N GLU A 47 3.32 -5.19 1.61
CA GLU A 47 2.29 -6.21 1.44
C GLU A 47 2.03 -7.00 2.73
N ASP A 48 3.07 -7.54 3.35
CA ASP A 48 2.97 -8.34 4.57
C ASP A 48 2.52 -7.51 5.78
N GLU A 49 3.04 -6.29 5.90
CA GLU A 49 2.65 -5.35 6.95
C GLU A 49 1.17 -4.97 6.85
N TRP A 50 0.71 -4.62 5.64
CA TRP A 50 -0.69 -4.28 5.38
C TRP A 50 -1.60 -5.48 5.61
N ARG A 51 -1.21 -6.67 5.15
CA ARG A 51 -1.97 -7.91 5.35
C ARG A 51 -2.13 -8.22 6.84
N THR A 52 -1.05 -8.09 7.61
CA THR A 52 -1.06 -8.28 9.07
C THR A 52 -1.98 -7.28 9.75
N TYR A 53 -1.88 -6.00 9.38
CA TYR A 53 -2.75 -4.96 9.91
C TYR A 53 -4.22 -5.25 9.63
N VAL A 54 -4.56 -5.51 8.37
CA VAL A 54 -5.94 -5.73 7.91
C VAL A 54 -6.55 -6.94 8.61
N LYS A 55 -5.80 -8.05 8.75
CA LYS A 55 -6.25 -9.23 9.51
C LYS A 55 -6.59 -8.90 10.95
N ARG A 56 -5.70 -8.18 11.65
CA ARG A 56 -5.92 -7.79 13.04
C ARG A 56 -7.12 -6.86 13.18
N ALA A 57 -7.24 -5.88 12.30
CA ALA A 57 -8.34 -4.92 12.32
C ALA A 57 -9.69 -5.62 12.06
N ILE A 58 -9.75 -6.53 11.09
CA ILE A 58 -10.96 -7.31 10.81
C ILE A 58 -11.31 -8.20 11.99
N HIS A 59 -10.36 -8.97 12.54
CA HIS A 59 -10.61 -9.79 13.73
C HIS A 59 -11.18 -8.95 14.89
N ASN A 60 -10.67 -7.75 15.12
CA ASN A 60 -11.18 -6.85 16.16
C ASN A 60 -12.63 -6.39 15.89
N ILE A 61 -12.99 -6.15 14.62
CA ILE A 61 -14.38 -5.85 14.23
C ILE A 61 -15.27 -7.08 14.42
N GLU A 62 -14.80 -8.28 14.09
CA GLU A 62 -15.63 -9.49 14.22
C GLU A 62 -15.83 -9.94 15.67
N SER A 63 -14.83 -9.72 16.52
CA SER A 63 -14.85 -10.11 17.93
C SER A 63 -15.49 -9.07 18.85
N SER A 64 -15.63 -7.82 18.39
CA SER A 64 -16.25 -6.75 19.17
C SER A 64 -17.78 -6.76 18.98
N PRO A 65 -18.58 -6.73 20.06
CA PRO A 65 -20.03 -6.54 19.96
C PRO A 65 -20.44 -5.16 19.40
N LEU A 66 -19.50 -4.20 19.39
CA LEU A 66 -19.66 -2.88 18.77
C LEU A 66 -19.06 -2.81 17.36
N GLY A 67 -18.46 -3.89 16.87
CA GLY A 67 -17.84 -3.94 15.57
C GLY A 67 -18.86 -3.85 14.44
N ASN A 68 -18.78 -2.79 13.64
CA ASN A 68 -19.76 -2.53 12.61
C ASN A 68 -19.26 -2.97 11.23
N LYS A 69 -19.51 -4.25 10.89
CA LYS A 69 -19.17 -4.80 9.56
C LYS A 69 -19.89 -4.06 8.42
N ALA A 70 -21.12 -3.60 8.66
CA ALA A 70 -21.90 -2.88 7.66
C ALA A 70 -21.26 -1.51 7.34
N ALA A 71 -20.81 -0.78 8.36
CA ALA A 71 -20.10 0.48 8.17
C ALA A 71 -18.77 0.32 7.42
N LEU A 72 -18.03 -0.77 7.69
CA LEU A 72 -16.81 -1.08 6.93
C LEU A 72 -17.15 -1.34 5.45
N GLN A 73 -18.17 -2.15 5.19
CA GLN A 73 -18.60 -2.44 3.82
C GLN A 73 -19.06 -1.17 3.08
N GLU A 74 -19.82 -0.31 3.74
CA GLU A 74 -20.25 0.97 3.20
C GLU A 74 -19.07 1.90 2.91
N SER A 75 -18.09 1.96 3.82
CA SER A 75 -16.87 2.74 3.62
C SER A 75 -16.09 2.24 2.40
N ILE A 76 -15.95 0.93 2.23
CA ILE A 76 -15.28 0.34 1.05
C ILE A 76 -16.05 0.68 -0.23
N ASN A 77 -17.37 0.52 -0.24
CA ASN A 77 -18.19 0.86 -1.40
C ASN A 77 -18.03 2.34 -1.78
N ALA A 78 -18.05 3.25 -0.80
CA ALA A 78 -17.85 4.68 -1.05
C ALA A 78 -16.48 5.00 -1.68
N LEU A 79 -15.42 4.28 -1.29
CA LEU A 79 -14.10 4.40 -1.90
C LEU A 79 -14.09 3.90 -3.34
N LEU A 80 -14.72 2.75 -3.61
CA LEU A 80 -14.80 2.16 -4.94
C LEU A 80 -15.64 2.99 -5.92
N ASP A 81 -16.67 3.67 -5.42
CA ASP A 81 -17.48 4.62 -6.19
C ASP A 81 -16.73 5.93 -6.52
N GLY A 82 -15.49 6.07 -6.04
CA GLY A 82 -14.60 7.18 -6.39
C GLY A 82 -14.84 8.46 -5.59
N HIS A 83 -15.59 8.41 -4.49
CA HIS A 83 -15.94 9.59 -3.70
C HIS A 83 -14.78 10.20 -2.89
N SER A 84 -13.59 9.57 -2.86
CA SER A 84 -12.44 10.03 -2.10
C SER A 84 -11.25 10.41 -3.00
N ASN A 85 -10.97 11.71 -3.09
CA ASN A 85 -9.81 12.24 -3.83
C ASN A 85 -8.48 11.73 -3.27
N GLU A 86 -8.34 11.64 -1.94
CA GLU A 86 -7.11 11.15 -1.31
C GLU A 86 -6.90 9.67 -1.60
N PHE A 87 -7.96 8.86 -1.55
CA PHE A 87 -7.89 7.45 -1.92
C PHE A 87 -7.46 7.29 -3.38
N ASN A 88 -8.10 8.02 -4.30
CA ASN A 88 -7.79 7.94 -5.73
C ASN A 88 -6.32 8.33 -6.02
N MET A 89 -5.83 9.39 -5.35
CA MET A 89 -4.43 9.81 -5.44
C MET A 89 -3.49 8.71 -4.93
N GLN A 90 -3.71 8.18 -3.73
CA GLN A 90 -2.85 7.15 -3.16
C GLN A 90 -2.91 5.83 -3.95
N LEU A 91 -4.10 5.45 -4.42
CA LEU A 91 -4.30 4.28 -5.28
C LEU A 91 -3.52 4.41 -6.59
N SER A 92 -3.42 5.61 -7.17
CA SER A 92 -2.61 5.84 -8.36
C SER A 92 -1.12 5.57 -8.12
N ILE A 93 -0.58 5.99 -6.96
CA ILE A 93 0.81 5.75 -6.58
C ILE A 93 1.05 4.24 -6.42
N VAL A 94 0.16 3.53 -5.73
CA VAL A 94 0.27 2.07 -5.54
C VAL A 94 0.23 1.35 -6.88
N LYS A 95 -0.67 1.75 -7.81
CA LYS A 95 -0.72 1.19 -9.17
C LYS A 95 0.57 1.43 -9.94
N THR A 96 1.15 2.63 -9.84
CA THR A 96 2.43 2.94 -10.48
C THR A 96 3.56 2.09 -9.91
N ALA A 97 3.67 1.97 -8.59
CA ALA A 97 4.68 1.14 -7.95
C ALA A 97 4.53 -0.34 -8.33
N LEU A 98 3.31 -0.86 -8.34
CA LEU A 98 3.02 -2.22 -8.81
C LEU A 98 3.41 -2.43 -10.27
N ALA A 99 3.13 -1.46 -11.14
CA ALA A 99 3.54 -1.53 -12.54
C ALA A 99 5.07 -1.51 -12.71
N ILE A 100 5.79 -0.74 -11.88
CA ILE A 100 7.25 -0.71 -11.86
C ILE A 100 7.81 -2.07 -11.41
N ASN A 101 7.29 -2.65 -10.32
CA ASN A 101 7.78 -3.93 -9.81
C ASN A 101 7.55 -5.08 -10.80
N ASN A 102 6.43 -5.06 -11.51
CA ASN A 102 6.12 -6.05 -12.55
C ASN A 102 6.78 -5.76 -13.90
N SER A 103 7.47 -4.62 -14.05
CA SER A 103 8.18 -4.28 -15.28
C SER A 103 9.43 -5.15 -15.42
N THR A 104 9.55 -5.86 -16.54
CA THR A 104 10.77 -6.60 -16.89
C THR A 104 11.91 -5.68 -17.35
N GLU A 105 11.60 -4.42 -17.66
CA GLU A 105 12.56 -3.42 -18.10
C GLU A 105 13.22 -2.74 -16.90
N VAL A 106 14.38 -3.25 -16.46
CA VAL A 106 15.22 -2.57 -15.47
C VAL A 106 15.95 -1.42 -16.17
N THR A 107 15.35 -0.23 -16.16
CA THR A 107 16.05 0.97 -16.64
C THR A 107 16.97 1.48 -15.54
N VAL A 108 18.25 1.12 -15.61
CA VAL A 108 19.26 1.67 -14.70
C VAL A 108 19.41 3.17 -14.99
N ILE A 109 18.86 4.02 -14.14
CA ILE A 109 19.09 5.46 -14.21
C ILE A 109 20.50 5.73 -13.71
N ASN A 110 21.42 6.04 -14.63
CA ASN A 110 22.74 6.54 -14.30
C ASN A 110 22.62 7.99 -13.82
N THR A 111 22.43 8.16 -12.51
CA THR A 111 22.47 9.49 -11.89
C THR A 111 23.91 10.02 -11.85
N PRO A 112 24.12 11.35 -11.80
CA PRO A 112 25.46 11.92 -11.60
C PRO A 112 26.18 11.36 -10.36
N LEU A 113 25.41 11.07 -9.30
CA LEU A 113 25.92 10.42 -8.10
C LEU A 113 26.40 8.99 -8.36
N LYS A 114 25.62 8.19 -9.11
CA LYS A 114 26.02 6.82 -9.49
C LYS A 114 27.29 6.84 -10.34
N THR A 115 27.38 7.77 -11.29
CA THR A 115 28.60 7.97 -12.10
C THR A 115 29.79 8.37 -11.23
N TYR A 116 29.58 9.27 -10.26
CA TYR A 116 30.63 9.69 -9.33
C TYR A 116 31.13 8.54 -8.45
N VAL A 117 30.22 7.75 -7.87
CA VAL A 117 30.57 6.57 -7.07
C VAL A 117 31.31 5.53 -7.89
N ASN A 118 30.86 5.26 -9.13
CA ASN A 118 31.57 4.33 -10.03
C ASN A 118 33.00 4.82 -10.35
N ASN A 119 33.17 6.12 -10.61
CA ASN A 119 34.48 6.71 -10.86
C ASN A 119 35.41 6.62 -9.63
N LEU A 120 34.87 6.74 -8.41
CA LEU A 120 35.64 6.58 -7.18
C LEU A 120 36.06 5.12 -6.94
N LEU A 121 35.19 4.17 -7.26
CA LEU A 121 35.43 2.75 -7.03
C LEU A 121 36.35 2.12 -8.08
N LYS A 122 36.65 2.79 -9.20
CA LYS A 122 37.47 2.28 -10.32
C LYS A 122 37.14 0.82 -10.65
N LEU A 123 35.85 0.52 -10.83
CA LEU A 123 35.39 -0.69 -11.50
C LEU A 123 35.54 -0.54 -13.02
#